data_AF-A0A2S6GEW6-F1
#
_entry.id   AF-A0A2S6GEW6-F1
#
_cell.length_a   1.000
_cell.length_b   1.000
_cell.length_c   1.000
_cell.angle_alpha   90.00
_cell.angle_beta   90.00
_cell.angle_gamma   90.00
#
_symmetry.space_group_name_H-M   'P 1'
#
loop_
_entity.id
_entity.type
_entity.pdbx_description
1 polymer ?
#
loop_
_entity_poly.entity_id
_entity_poly.type
_entity_poly.pdbx_seq_one_letter_code
_entity_poly.pdbx_strand_id
1 'polypeptide(L)'
;MASGVDVDLVTVKDAARKLNSRVESEWRLARGKAVQSTCDVVKLVADFLDRSLTDGKSAELVRFLRQDKAYTELAADVGDTLDTIDNCLNALDRGGSATSLAKLLGDFANQLCDLVEQAISAYLEVAKKAVADDIRLAEARDHATVIAGAARKAIYTWRLMAEPPPTRAADKAAREISHYYDDHAKRETSHANRLRFIAGSLLALIAVGALVITLWLDGSPLGEELVRLSATVPIAVLAGYLARESARHRASARWAGELAIAMSTLADYTEPLGEQGIELRRVLGMRMFGQTEPERRPDGLYDDVTALVDRLNEALRTLLDSLDRLRK
;
A
#
# COMPACT_ATOMS: atom_id res chain seq x y z
N MET A 1 -11.86 35.84 -23.02
CA MET A 1 -12.53 34.52 -22.96
C MET A 1 -11.59 33.52 -23.58
N ALA A 2 -10.71 32.90 -22.79
CA ALA A 2 -9.91 31.78 -23.26
C ALA A 2 -10.85 30.57 -23.34
N SER A 3 -11.01 29.99 -24.52
CA SER A 3 -11.61 28.67 -24.66
C SER A 3 -10.74 27.71 -23.87
N GLY A 4 -11.18 27.35 -22.66
CA GLY A 4 -10.49 26.37 -21.84
C GLY A 4 -10.36 25.11 -22.66
N VAL A 5 -9.12 24.72 -22.96
CA VAL A 5 -8.82 23.41 -23.53
C VAL A 5 -9.30 22.42 -22.48
N ASP A 6 -10.42 21.76 -22.75
CA ASP A 6 -10.93 20.70 -21.90
C ASP A 6 -9.97 19.51 -22.08
N VAL A 7 -8.95 19.45 -21.23
CA VAL A 7 -7.94 18.40 -21.28
C VAL A 7 -8.63 17.12 -20.88
N ASP A 8 -8.88 16.27 -21.86
CA ASP A 8 -9.47 14.98 -21.63
C ASP A 8 -8.45 14.06 -20.95
N LEU A 9 -8.63 13.82 -19.65
CA LEU A 9 -7.83 12.86 -18.88
C LEU A 9 -7.76 11.47 -19.53
N VAL A 10 -8.78 11.11 -20.33
CA VAL A 10 -8.77 9.86 -21.12
C VAL A 10 -7.71 9.92 -22.22
N THR A 11 -7.53 11.06 -22.88
CA THR A 11 -6.50 11.27 -23.90
C THR A 11 -5.09 11.11 -23.33
N VAL A 12 -4.81 11.72 -22.16
CA VAL A 12 -3.49 11.57 -21.49
C VAL A 12 -3.24 10.12 -21.09
N LYS A 13 -4.25 9.44 -20.55
CA LYS A 13 -4.16 8.02 -20.20
C LYS A 13 -3.86 7.14 -21.41
N ASP A 14 -4.56 7.39 -22.52
CA ASP A 14 -4.41 6.60 -23.74
C ASP A 14 -3.06 6.86 -24.41
N ALA A 15 -2.54 8.09 -24.36
CA ALA A 15 -1.18 8.43 -24.77
C ALA A 15 -0.14 7.65 -23.94
N ALA A 16 -0.26 7.65 -22.61
CA ALA A 16 0.63 6.91 -21.73
C ALA A 16 0.59 5.40 -21.99
N ARG A 17 -0.60 4.82 -22.14
CA ARG A 17 -0.77 3.39 -22.47
C ARG A 17 -0.17 3.03 -23.83
N LYS A 18 -0.39 3.87 -24.85
CA LYS A 18 0.16 3.67 -26.19
C LYS A 18 1.69 3.69 -26.16
N LEU A 19 2.28 4.68 -25.49
CA LEU A 19 3.73 4.79 -25.35
C LEU A 19 4.31 3.61 -24.56
N ASN A 20 3.67 3.20 -23.45
CA ASN A 20 4.10 2.03 -22.68
C ASN A 20 4.07 0.74 -23.52
N SER A 21 2.99 0.50 -24.26
CA SER A 21 2.87 -0.67 -25.15
C SER A 21 4.01 -0.72 -26.18
N ARG A 22 4.33 0.43 -26.79
CA ARG A 22 5.44 0.55 -27.73
C ARG A 22 6.79 0.30 -27.07
N VAL A 23 7.02 0.90 -25.90
CA VAL A 23 8.24 0.70 -25.10
C VAL A 23 8.43 -0.79 -24.77
N GLU A 24 7.39 -1.50 -24.37
CA GLU A 24 7.45 -2.93 -24.06
C GLU A 24 7.71 -3.79 -25.31
N SER A 25 7.17 -3.42 -26.47
CA SER A 25 7.35 -4.19 -27.70
C SER A 25 8.70 -3.95 -28.39
N GLU A 26 9.15 -2.69 -28.44
CA GLU A 26 10.30 -2.27 -29.26
C GLU A 26 11.58 -2.05 -28.42
N TRP A 27 11.42 -1.61 -27.17
CA TRP A 27 12.53 -1.09 -26.36
C TRP A 27 12.87 -1.94 -25.13
N ARG A 28 12.27 -3.13 -24.99
CA ARG A 28 12.55 -4.05 -23.86
C ARG A 28 14.04 -4.44 -23.73
N LEU A 29 14.79 -4.42 -24.82
CA LEU A 29 16.22 -4.73 -24.87
C LEU A 29 17.08 -3.50 -25.22
N ALA A 30 16.58 -2.30 -24.92
CA ALA A 30 17.24 -1.05 -25.26
C ALA A 30 18.70 -1.03 -24.77
N ARG A 31 19.62 -0.72 -25.69
CA ARG A 31 21.05 -0.62 -25.39
C ARG A 31 21.36 0.78 -24.85
N GLY A 32 21.10 1.01 -23.57
CA GLY A 32 21.53 2.23 -22.89
C GLY A 32 20.79 2.48 -21.57
N LYS A 33 21.54 2.79 -20.51
CA LYS A 33 20.98 3.03 -19.16
C LYS A 33 19.90 4.12 -19.18
N ALA A 34 20.13 5.23 -19.89
CA ALA A 34 19.19 6.35 -19.94
C ALA A 34 17.87 5.99 -20.65
N VAL A 35 17.95 5.25 -21.76
CA VAL A 35 16.76 4.81 -22.50
C VAL A 35 15.95 3.83 -21.65
N GLN A 36 16.60 2.85 -21.04
CA GLN A 36 15.93 1.91 -20.13
C GLN A 36 15.28 2.64 -18.95
N SER A 37 16.01 3.57 -18.33
CA SER A 37 15.51 4.39 -17.23
C SER A 37 14.25 5.17 -17.64
N THR A 38 14.23 5.72 -18.86
CA THR A 38 13.06 6.45 -19.38
C THR A 38 11.88 5.53 -19.64
N CYS A 39 12.14 4.33 -20.19
CA CYS A 39 11.13 3.29 -20.38
C CYS A 39 10.46 2.88 -19.06
N ASP A 40 11.26 2.74 -18.00
CA ASP A 40 10.77 2.39 -16.67
C ASP A 40 9.87 3.51 -16.09
N VAL A 41 10.19 4.79 -16.33
CA VAL A 41 9.31 5.92 -15.93
C VAL A 41 8.00 5.90 -16.72
N VAL A 42 8.05 5.75 -18.04
CA VAL A 42 6.84 5.68 -18.88
C VAL A 42 5.88 4.62 -18.37
N LYS A 43 6.40 3.42 -18.05
CA LYS A 43 5.61 2.34 -17.48
C LYS A 43 4.98 2.72 -16.14
N LEU A 44 5.76 3.33 -15.25
CA LEU A 44 5.25 3.82 -13.96
C LEU A 44 4.11 4.82 -14.13
N VAL A 45 4.25 5.78 -15.04
CA VAL A 45 3.22 6.79 -15.33
C VAL A 45 1.97 6.14 -15.90
N ALA A 46 2.12 5.22 -16.85
CA ALA A 46 1.00 4.47 -17.41
C ALA A 46 0.26 3.69 -16.31
N ASP A 47 0.97 2.97 -15.44
CA ASP A 47 0.38 2.23 -14.32
C ASP A 47 -0.37 3.15 -13.33
N PHE A 48 0.19 4.32 -13.03
CA PHE A 48 -0.46 5.31 -12.15
C PHE A 48 -1.74 5.87 -12.77
N LEU A 49 -1.69 6.32 -14.03
CA LEU A 49 -2.84 6.86 -14.75
C LEU A 49 -3.93 5.78 -14.95
N ASP A 50 -3.52 4.54 -15.19
CA ASP A 50 -4.44 3.42 -15.37
C ASP A 50 -5.25 3.15 -14.10
N ARG A 51 -4.56 3.00 -12.97
CA ARG A 51 -5.18 2.72 -11.66
C ARG A 51 -6.00 3.89 -11.14
N SER A 52 -5.52 5.13 -11.34
CA SER A 52 -6.22 6.33 -10.86
C SER A 52 -7.49 6.64 -11.65
N LEU A 53 -7.53 6.31 -12.94
CA LEU A 53 -8.64 6.71 -13.84
C LEU A 53 -9.56 5.57 -14.29
N THR A 54 -9.18 4.30 -14.10
CA THR A 54 -9.97 3.15 -14.61
C THR A 54 -10.59 2.30 -13.50
N ASP A 55 -10.07 2.33 -12.27
CA ASP A 55 -10.64 1.53 -11.18
C ASP A 55 -12.09 1.96 -10.92
N GLY A 56 -13.02 1.00 -10.89
CA GLY A 56 -14.45 1.26 -10.69
C GLY A 56 -14.74 2.03 -9.40
N LYS A 57 -13.88 1.87 -8.38
CA LYS A 57 -13.95 2.65 -7.12
C LYS A 57 -13.61 4.13 -7.30
N SER A 58 -12.93 4.48 -8.39
CA SER A 58 -12.46 5.83 -8.72
C SER A 58 -13.39 6.57 -9.69
N ALA A 59 -14.43 5.93 -10.25
CA ALA A 59 -15.27 6.55 -11.29
C ALA A 59 -15.92 7.88 -10.84
N GLU A 60 -16.41 7.96 -9.60
CA GLU A 60 -16.96 9.19 -9.04
C GLU A 60 -15.87 10.22 -8.75
N LEU A 61 -14.70 9.78 -8.28
CA LEU A 61 -13.53 10.65 -8.04
C LEU A 61 -13.01 11.27 -9.34
N VAL A 62 -13.05 10.54 -10.47
CA VAL A 62 -12.67 11.05 -11.79
C VAL A 62 -13.50 12.27 -12.18
N ARG A 63 -14.77 12.35 -11.77
CA ARG A 63 -15.59 13.55 -12.00
C ARG A 63 -15.02 14.78 -11.28
N PHE A 64 -14.58 14.62 -10.03
CA PHE A 64 -13.94 15.69 -9.27
C PHE A 64 -12.57 16.06 -9.87
N LEU A 65 -11.79 15.08 -10.33
CA LEU A 65 -10.50 15.33 -10.99
C LEU A 65 -10.64 16.15 -12.27
N ARG A 66 -11.69 15.91 -13.07
CA ARG A 66 -11.99 16.72 -14.27
C ARG A 66 -12.35 18.17 -13.95
N GLN A 67 -12.86 18.42 -12.74
CA GLN A 67 -13.26 19.76 -12.31
C GLN A 67 -12.13 20.51 -11.60
N ASP A 68 -11.13 19.81 -11.07
CA ASP A 68 -9.98 20.43 -10.41
C ASP A 68 -8.95 20.89 -11.44
N LYS A 69 -8.89 22.22 -11.63
CA LYS A 69 -8.02 22.88 -12.60
C LYS A 69 -6.53 22.54 -12.40
N ALA A 70 -6.07 22.42 -11.15
CA ALA A 70 -4.66 22.16 -10.88
C ALA A 70 -4.27 20.74 -11.32
N TYR A 71 -5.16 19.76 -11.10
CA TYR A 71 -4.94 18.40 -11.58
C TYR A 71 -4.96 18.31 -13.11
N THR A 72 -5.90 18.99 -13.79
CA THR A 72 -5.99 18.93 -15.25
C THR A 72 -4.83 19.61 -15.96
N GLU A 73 -4.31 20.73 -15.42
CA GLU A 73 -3.08 21.37 -15.91
C GLU A 73 -1.87 20.42 -15.78
N LEU A 74 -1.68 19.80 -14.61
CA LEU A 74 -0.60 18.82 -14.40
C LEU A 74 -0.73 17.60 -15.32
N ALA A 75 -1.95 17.11 -15.57
CA ALA A 75 -2.19 16.02 -16.48
C ALA A 75 -1.84 16.40 -17.93
N ALA A 76 -2.10 17.64 -18.34
CA ALA A 76 -1.69 18.15 -19.65
C ALA A 76 -0.16 18.18 -19.79
N ASP A 77 0.55 18.72 -18.79
CA ASP A 77 2.01 18.76 -18.78
C ASP A 77 2.64 17.36 -18.84
N VAL A 78 2.02 16.37 -18.17
CA VAL A 78 2.40 14.96 -18.28
C VAL A 78 2.21 14.45 -19.72
N GLY A 79 1.08 14.75 -20.35
CA GLY A 79 0.80 14.40 -21.75
C GLY A 79 1.85 14.97 -22.71
N ASP A 80 2.13 16.27 -22.63
CA ASP A 80 3.12 16.96 -23.48
C ASP A 80 4.54 16.37 -23.31
N THR A 81 4.89 16.00 -22.07
CA THR A 81 6.18 15.36 -21.77
C THR A 81 6.25 13.95 -22.36
N LEU A 82 5.17 13.16 -22.28
CA LEU A 82 5.10 11.83 -22.89
C LEU A 82 5.23 11.90 -24.43
N ASP A 83 4.55 12.85 -25.07
CA ASP A 83 4.66 13.07 -26.51
C ASP A 83 6.09 13.46 -26.92
N THR A 84 6.76 14.27 -26.11
CA THR A 84 8.16 14.64 -26.35
C THR A 84 9.10 13.43 -26.22
N ILE A 85 8.86 12.55 -25.24
CA ILE A 85 9.60 11.28 -25.09
C ILE A 85 9.38 10.37 -26.30
N ASP A 86 8.14 10.20 -26.76
CA ASP A 86 7.83 9.39 -27.96
C ASP A 86 8.55 9.92 -29.20
N ASN A 87 8.56 11.24 -29.39
CA ASN A 87 9.31 11.89 -30.47
C ASN A 87 10.81 11.64 -30.40
N CYS A 88 11.39 11.63 -29.18
CA CYS A 88 12.80 11.33 -28.98
C CYS A 88 13.13 9.85 -29.28
N LEU A 89 12.27 8.92 -28.86
CA LEU A 89 12.42 7.49 -29.18
C LEU A 89 12.31 7.24 -30.69
N ASN A 90 11.33 7.88 -31.35
CA ASN A 90 11.21 7.88 -32.81
C ASN A 90 12.47 8.40 -33.52
N ALA A 91 13.09 9.45 -32.98
CA ALA A 91 14.33 10.00 -33.55
C ALA A 91 15.51 9.04 -33.38
N LEU A 92 15.59 8.32 -32.25
CA LEU A 92 16.60 7.28 -32.04
C LEU A 92 16.44 6.11 -33.02
N ASP A 93 15.21 5.64 -33.26
CA ASP A 93 14.92 4.57 -34.25
C ASP A 93 15.39 4.94 -35.66
N ARG A 94 15.33 6.23 -36.00
CA ARG A 94 15.77 6.75 -37.31
C ARG A 94 17.28 7.00 -37.40
N GLY A 95 18.06 6.54 -36.41
CA GLY A 95 19.52 6.71 -36.39
C GLY A 95 19.98 8.08 -35.90
N GLY A 96 19.17 8.77 -35.10
CA GLY A 96 19.58 10.01 -34.42
C GLY A 96 20.81 9.82 -33.53
N SER A 97 21.49 10.93 -33.19
CA SER A 97 22.67 10.91 -32.32
C SER A 97 22.32 10.31 -30.95
N ALA A 98 22.75 9.06 -30.73
CA ALA A 98 22.39 8.30 -29.53
C ALA A 98 22.79 9.01 -28.23
N THR A 99 23.93 9.70 -28.20
CA THR A 99 24.43 10.33 -26.98
C THR A 99 23.65 11.57 -26.56
N SER A 100 23.30 12.44 -27.52
CA SER A 100 22.55 13.67 -27.23
C SER A 100 21.08 13.37 -26.89
N LEU A 101 20.45 12.47 -27.65
CA LEU A 101 19.08 12.02 -27.40
C LEU A 101 18.96 11.22 -26.11
N ALA A 102 19.94 10.37 -25.76
CA ALA A 102 19.92 9.64 -24.49
C ALA A 102 19.99 10.59 -23.28
N LYS A 103 20.78 11.66 -23.36
CA LYS A 103 20.81 12.69 -22.30
C LYS A 103 19.45 13.39 -22.18
N LEU A 104 18.89 13.82 -23.30
CA LEU A 104 17.61 14.50 -23.36
C LEU A 104 16.46 13.63 -22.79
N LEU A 105 16.46 12.33 -23.13
CA LEU A 105 15.53 11.36 -22.55
C LEU A 105 15.68 11.25 -21.03
N GLY A 106 16.90 11.23 -20.51
CA GLY A 106 17.16 11.24 -19.07
C GLY A 106 16.61 12.50 -18.38
N ASP A 107 16.79 13.67 -18.98
CA ASP A 107 16.25 14.94 -18.47
C ASP A 107 14.71 14.93 -18.46
N PHE A 108 14.07 14.44 -19.53
CA PHE A 108 12.61 14.28 -19.59
C PHE A 108 12.07 13.21 -18.64
N ALA A 109 12.81 12.13 -18.39
CA ALA A 109 12.42 11.12 -17.41
C ALA A 109 12.35 11.72 -15.99
N ASN A 110 13.32 12.55 -15.62
CA ASN A 110 13.31 13.27 -14.35
C ASN A 110 12.13 14.26 -14.27
N GLN A 111 11.94 15.07 -15.32
CA GLN A 111 10.82 16.02 -15.40
C GLN A 111 9.47 15.30 -15.26
N LEU A 112 9.31 14.15 -15.94
CA LEU A 112 8.09 13.35 -15.88
C LEU A 112 7.83 12.80 -14.48
N CYS A 113 8.87 12.34 -13.76
CA CYS A 113 8.74 11.96 -12.35
C CYS A 113 8.29 13.14 -11.47
N ASP A 114 8.86 14.33 -11.65
CA ASP A 114 8.50 15.53 -10.88
C ASP A 114 7.04 15.94 -11.12
N LEU A 115 6.59 15.88 -12.38
CA LEU A 115 5.20 16.16 -12.76
C LEU A 115 4.25 15.13 -12.15
N VAL A 116 4.61 13.85 -12.14
CA VAL A 116 3.77 12.79 -11.57
C VAL A 116 3.70 12.90 -10.04
N GLU A 117 4.78 13.27 -9.35
CA GLU A 117 4.74 13.54 -7.91
C GLU A 117 3.79 14.70 -7.55
N GLN A 118 3.78 15.74 -8.37
CA GLN A 118 2.85 16.85 -8.25
C GLN A 118 1.41 16.39 -8.53
N ALA A 119 1.19 15.61 -9.60
CA ALA A 119 -0.12 15.05 -9.95
C ALA A 119 -0.66 14.12 -8.85
N ILE A 120 0.19 13.28 -8.24
CA ILE A 120 -0.19 12.45 -7.09
C ILE A 120 -0.64 13.31 -5.90
N SER A 121 0.06 14.41 -5.64
CA SER A 121 -0.29 15.31 -4.54
C SER A 121 -1.61 16.03 -4.81
N ALA A 122 -1.83 16.52 -6.03
CA ALA A 122 -3.10 17.10 -6.46
C ALA A 122 -4.24 16.07 -6.41
N TYR A 123 -4.01 14.83 -6.86
CA TYR A 123 -4.97 13.72 -6.80
C TYR A 123 -5.45 13.44 -5.37
N LEU A 124 -4.53 13.42 -4.39
CA LEU A 124 -4.88 13.25 -2.98
C LEU A 124 -5.67 14.43 -2.41
N GLU A 125 -5.34 15.67 -2.80
CA GLU A 125 -6.10 16.84 -2.38
C GLU A 125 -7.51 16.84 -2.97
N VAL A 126 -7.68 16.46 -4.23
CA VAL A 126 -9.01 16.28 -4.84
C VAL A 126 -9.80 15.19 -4.13
N ALA A 127 -9.18 14.05 -3.80
CA ALA A 127 -9.83 12.98 -3.05
C ALA A 127 -10.28 13.43 -1.65
N LYS A 128 -9.48 14.25 -0.96
CA LYS A 128 -9.87 14.84 0.33
C LYS A 128 -11.04 15.81 0.19
N LYS A 129 -11.02 16.71 -0.79
CA LYS A 129 -12.12 17.66 -1.07
C LYS A 129 -13.41 16.90 -1.39
N ALA A 130 -13.33 15.87 -2.24
CA ALA A 130 -14.48 15.06 -2.61
C ALA A 130 -15.16 14.39 -1.41
N VAL A 131 -14.40 13.89 -0.43
CA VAL A 131 -14.96 13.33 0.81
C VAL A 131 -15.59 14.38 1.72
N ALA A 132 -15.07 15.62 1.69
CA ALA A 132 -15.69 16.72 2.42
C ALA A 132 -17.06 17.10 1.82
N ASP A 133 -17.20 16.96 0.50
CA ASP A 133 -18.46 17.21 -0.22
C ASP A 133 -19.45 16.03 -0.13
N ASP A 134 -18.96 14.78 -0.19
CA ASP A 134 -19.76 13.56 -0.06
C ASP A 134 -19.03 12.46 0.72
N ILE A 135 -19.54 12.15 1.91
CA ILE A 135 -18.99 11.12 2.81
C ILE A 135 -18.96 9.72 2.19
N ARG A 136 -19.82 9.44 1.19
CA ARG A 136 -19.85 8.14 0.49
C ARG A 136 -18.56 7.88 -0.29
N LEU A 137 -17.78 8.92 -0.58
CA LEU A 137 -16.50 8.83 -1.28
C LEU A 137 -15.33 8.45 -0.37
N ALA A 138 -15.56 8.13 0.92
CA ALA A 138 -14.50 7.75 1.85
C ALA A 138 -13.69 6.54 1.36
N GLU A 139 -14.36 5.52 0.79
CA GLU A 139 -13.69 4.35 0.22
C GLU A 139 -12.81 4.72 -0.98
N ALA A 140 -13.28 5.62 -1.85
CA ALA A 140 -12.53 6.11 -3.00
C ALA A 140 -11.27 6.89 -2.58
N ARG A 141 -11.34 7.67 -1.49
CA ARG A 141 -10.17 8.36 -0.90
C ARG A 141 -9.15 7.38 -0.34
N ASP A 142 -9.60 6.35 0.37
CA ASP A 142 -8.69 5.34 0.91
C ASP A 142 -7.98 4.60 -0.22
N HIS A 143 -8.73 4.27 -1.29
CA HIS A 143 -8.16 3.70 -2.50
C HIS A 143 -7.15 4.62 -3.19
N ALA A 144 -7.49 5.91 -3.33
CA ALA A 144 -6.59 6.94 -3.86
C ALA A 144 -5.28 7.03 -3.06
N THR A 145 -5.36 6.91 -1.73
CA THR A 145 -4.20 6.90 -0.83
C THR A 145 -3.28 5.71 -1.10
N VAL A 146 -3.86 4.53 -1.34
CA VAL A 146 -3.09 3.32 -1.70
C VAL A 146 -2.40 3.48 -3.05
N ILE A 147 -3.11 3.96 -4.08
CA ILE A 147 -2.53 4.19 -5.42
C ILE A 147 -1.39 5.21 -5.33
N ALA A 148 -1.61 6.35 -4.68
CA ALA A 148 -0.63 7.40 -4.50
C ALA A 148 0.63 6.90 -3.75
N GLY A 149 0.43 6.10 -2.70
CA GLY A 149 1.53 5.49 -1.94
C GLY A 149 2.37 4.54 -2.80
N ALA A 150 1.71 3.70 -3.60
CA ALA A 150 2.39 2.79 -4.52
C ALA A 150 3.19 3.55 -5.59
N ALA A 151 2.60 4.59 -6.21
CA ALA A 151 3.27 5.40 -7.22
C ALA A 151 4.46 6.18 -6.65
N ARG A 152 4.33 6.82 -5.48
CA ARG A 152 5.45 7.49 -4.79
C ARG A 152 6.59 6.53 -4.48
N LYS A 153 6.27 5.32 -4.00
CA LYS A 153 7.28 4.29 -3.73
C LYS A 153 8.01 3.88 -5.02
N ALA A 154 7.29 3.74 -6.12
CA ALA A 154 7.87 3.41 -7.42
C ALA A 154 8.80 4.53 -7.93
N ILE A 155 8.40 5.80 -7.82
CA ILE A 155 9.23 6.96 -8.24
C ILE A 155 10.49 7.04 -7.39
N TYR A 156 10.36 6.88 -6.08
CA TYR A 156 11.48 6.86 -5.16
C TYR A 156 12.47 5.74 -5.49
N THR A 157 11.96 4.52 -5.73
CA THR A 157 12.78 3.37 -6.12
C THR A 157 13.47 3.61 -7.46
N TRP A 158 12.78 4.22 -8.43
CA TRP A 158 13.36 4.58 -9.71
C TRP A 158 14.51 5.61 -9.55
N ARG A 159 14.30 6.70 -8.81
CA ARG A 159 15.34 7.72 -8.58
C ARG A 159 16.60 7.10 -7.93
N LEU A 160 16.41 6.19 -6.97
CA LEU A 160 17.50 5.44 -6.35
C LEU A 160 18.31 4.57 -7.33
N MET A 161 17.69 4.08 -8.41
CA MET A 161 18.35 3.27 -9.43
C MET A 161 18.95 4.10 -10.58
N ALA A 162 18.29 5.22 -10.92
CA ALA A 162 18.67 6.10 -12.01
C ALA A 162 19.96 6.88 -11.68
N GLU A 163 20.02 7.50 -10.49
CA GLU A 163 21.19 8.26 -10.06
C GLU A 163 22.25 7.33 -9.43
N PRO A 164 23.51 7.35 -9.89
CA PRO A 164 24.60 6.81 -9.08
C PRO A 164 24.66 7.69 -7.82
N PRO A 165 24.36 7.16 -6.62
CA PRO A 165 24.28 8.02 -5.46
C PRO A 165 25.64 8.68 -5.25
N PRO A 166 25.75 10.02 -5.16
CA PRO A 166 26.91 10.57 -4.47
C PRO A 166 26.89 9.91 -3.09
N THR A 167 28.03 9.38 -2.63
CA THR A 167 28.12 8.56 -1.41
C THR A 167 27.34 9.16 -0.24
N ARG A 168 27.35 10.50 -0.11
CA ARG A 168 26.59 11.26 0.89
C ARG A 168 25.07 11.24 0.73
N ALA A 169 24.52 11.19 -0.49
CA ALA A 169 23.08 11.08 -0.71
C ALA A 169 22.57 9.67 -0.44
N ALA A 170 23.36 8.62 -0.73
CA ALA A 170 23.04 7.26 -0.31
C ALA A 170 22.93 7.16 1.22
N ASP A 171 23.87 7.78 1.95
CA ASP A 171 23.86 7.73 3.41
C ASP A 171 22.66 8.52 3.98
N LYS A 172 22.32 9.67 3.37
CA LYS A 172 21.13 10.43 3.76
C LYS A 172 19.85 9.64 3.49
N ALA A 173 19.73 9.02 2.31
CA ALA A 173 18.59 8.19 1.95
C ALA A 173 18.46 6.98 2.88
N ALA A 174 19.55 6.29 3.21
CA ALA A 174 19.55 5.17 4.15
C ALA A 174 19.07 5.59 5.55
N ARG A 175 19.49 6.77 6.03
CA ARG A 175 19.01 7.34 7.29
C ARG A 175 17.53 7.74 7.24
N GLU A 176 17.07 8.37 6.17
CA GLU A 176 15.65 8.73 5.99
C GLU A 176 14.77 7.48 5.91
N ILE A 177 15.20 6.43 5.19
CA ILE A 177 14.54 5.12 5.16
C ILE A 177 14.53 4.48 6.55
N SER A 178 15.66 4.49 7.25
CA SER A 178 15.76 3.96 8.61
C SER A 178 14.78 4.65 9.57
N HIS A 179 14.73 5.98 9.55
CA HIS A 179 13.76 6.76 10.33
C HIS A 179 12.31 6.42 9.98
N TYR A 180 12.00 6.29 8.69
CA TYR A 180 10.66 5.88 8.27
C TYR A 180 10.26 4.52 8.85
N TYR A 181 11.15 3.53 8.81
CA TYR A 181 10.86 2.20 9.34
C TYR A 181 10.83 2.15 10.86
N ASP A 182 11.64 2.96 11.55
CA ASP A 182 11.56 3.13 13.00
C ASP A 182 10.22 3.75 13.43
N ASP A 183 9.78 4.80 12.74
CA ASP A 183 8.47 5.42 12.96
C ASP A 183 7.31 4.46 12.63
N HIS A 184 7.47 3.63 11.60
CA HIS A 184 6.52 2.57 11.28
C HIS A 184 6.45 1.53 12.40
N ALA A 185 7.61 1.05 12.88
CA ALA A 185 7.69 0.09 13.98
C ALA A 185 7.05 0.62 15.28
N LYS A 186 7.27 1.90 15.59
CA LYS A 186 6.63 2.59 16.73
C LYS A 186 5.11 2.65 16.60
N ARG A 187 4.60 3.02 15.42
CA ARG A 187 3.15 3.06 15.14
C ARG A 187 2.52 1.68 15.27
N GLU A 188 3.10 0.67 14.64
CA GLU A 188 2.65 -0.71 14.72
C GLU A 188 2.65 -1.25 16.16
N THR A 189 3.69 -0.93 16.95
CA THR A 189 3.77 -1.29 18.37
C THR A 189 2.65 -0.63 19.19
N SER A 190 2.36 0.65 18.91
CA SER A 190 1.26 1.37 19.57
C SER A 190 -0.10 0.74 19.26
N HIS A 191 -0.36 0.42 17.98
CA HIS A 191 -1.57 -0.30 17.56
C HIS A 191 -1.70 -1.66 18.24
N ALA A 192 -0.63 -2.45 18.26
CA ALA A 192 -0.61 -3.73 18.95
C ALA A 192 -0.96 -3.62 20.44
N ASN A 193 -0.39 -2.63 21.14
CA ASN A 193 -0.64 -2.40 22.56
C ASN A 193 -2.09 -1.98 22.81
N ARG A 194 -2.66 -1.11 21.96
CA ARG A 194 -4.06 -0.70 22.06
C ARG A 194 -5.00 -1.89 21.86
N LEU A 195 -4.77 -2.73 20.85
CA LEU A 195 -5.57 -3.93 20.60
C LEU A 195 -5.49 -4.92 21.76
N ARG A 196 -4.30 -5.10 22.36
CA ARG A 196 -4.11 -5.95 23.54
C ARG A 196 -4.89 -5.45 24.75
N PHE A 197 -4.89 -4.13 24.98
CA PHE A 197 -5.67 -3.52 26.04
C PHE A 197 -7.18 -3.74 25.84
N ILE A 198 -7.67 -3.54 24.61
CA ILE A 198 -9.08 -3.79 24.28
C ILE A 198 -9.43 -5.27 24.49
N ALA A 199 -8.64 -6.20 23.94
CA ALA A 199 -8.86 -7.64 24.12
C ALA A 199 -8.87 -8.04 25.60
N GLY A 200 -7.92 -7.53 26.39
CA GLY A 200 -7.88 -7.75 27.84
C GLY A 200 -9.11 -7.18 28.56
N SER A 201 -9.58 -6.00 28.16
CA SER A 201 -10.79 -5.39 28.73
C SER A 201 -12.06 -6.18 28.42
N LEU A 202 -12.18 -6.76 27.22
CA LEU A 202 -13.30 -7.64 26.85
C LEU A 202 -13.30 -8.94 27.66
N LEU A 203 -12.13 -9.54 27.86
CA LEU A 203 -12.00 -10.74 28.70
C LEU A 203 -12.30 -10.43 30.17
N ALA A 204 -11.86 -9.28 30.68
CA ALA A 204 -12.20 -8.82 32.02
C ALA A 204 -13.71 -8.58 32.17
N LEU A 205 -14.37 -8.02 31.14
CA LEU A 205 -15.82 -7.84 31.12
C LEU A 205 -16.56 -9.17 31.17
N ILE A 206 -16.12 -10.19 30.40
CA ILE A 206 -16.66 -11.56 30.49
C ILE A 206 -16.54 -12.10 31.92
N ALA A 207 -15.36 -11.97 32.53
CA ALA A 207 -15.11 -12.48 33.87
C ALA A 207 -15.98 -11.79 34.94
N VAL A 208 -16.11 -10.46 34.87
CA VAL A 208 -16.98 -9.69 35.76
C VAL A 208 -18.45 -10.05 35.53
N GLY A 209 -18.88 -10.17 34.28
CA GLY A 209 -20.25 -10.58 33.93
C GLY A 209 -20.57 -11.97 34.48
N ALA A 210 -19.68 -12.94 34.30
CA ALA A 210 -19.83 -14.28 34.86
C ALA A 210 -19.92 -14.26 36.40
N LEU A 211 -19.10 -13.44 37.07
CA LEU A 211 -19.15 -13.27 38.52
C LEU A 211 -20.47 -12.66 39.00
N VAL A 212 -20.93 -11.58 38.36
CA VAL A 212 -22.20 -10.90 38.71
C VAL A 212 -23.37 -11.86 38.54
N ILE A 213 -23.44 -12.57 37.41
CA ILE A 213 -24.54 -13.52 37.17
C ILE A 213 -24.51 -14.63 38.24
N THR A 214 -23.33 -15.13 38.62
CA THR A 214 -23.19 -16.19 39.65
C THR A 214 -23.55 -15.74 41.06
N LEU A 215 -23.42 -14.46 41.37
CA LEU A 215 -23.72 -13.92 42.71
C LEU A 215 -25.14 -13.40 42.87
N TRP A 216 -25.83 -13.05 41.77
CA TRP A 216 -27.09 -12.28 41.82
C TRP A 216 -28.30 -12.97 41.18
N LEU A 217 -28.12 -13.97 40.32
CA LEU A 217 -29.23 -14.72 39.73
C LEU A 217 -29.39 -16.06 40.47
N ASP A 218 -30.31 -16.09 41.44
CA ASP A 218 -30.84 -17.34 41.99
C ASP A 218 -32.00 -17.80 41.08
N GLY A 219 -31.67 -18.40 39.93
CA GLY A 219 -32.63 -18.79 38.89
C GLY A 219 -32.39 -20.21 38.35
N SER A 220 -33.38 -20.74 37.63
CA SER A 220 -33.33 -22.08 37.04
C SER A 220 -32.01 -22.31 36.26
N PRO A 221 -31.24 -23.38 36.57
CA PRO A 221 -29.84 -23.51 36.18
C PRO A 221 -29.63 -23.54 34.65
N LEU A 222 -30.59 -24.09 33.89
CA LEU A 222 -30.45 -24.27 32.45
C LEU A 222 -30.66 -22.98 31.64
N GLY A 223 -31.58 -22.12 32.05
CA GLY A 223 -31.86 -20.87 31.33
C GLY A 223 -30.70 -19.88 31.47
N GLU A 224 -30.09 -19.85 32.66
CA GLU A 224 -28.99 -18.96 32.99
C GLU A 224 -27.70 -19.33 32.25
N GLU A 225 -27.40 -20.63 32.13
CA GLU A 225 -26.25 -21.12 31.36
C GLU A 225 -26.34 -20.77 29.88
N LEU A 226 -27.52 -20.90 29.26
CA LEU A 226 -27.73 -20.53 27.85
C LEU A 226 -27.56 -19.03 27.60
N VAL A 227 -28.05 -18.19 28.52
CA VAL A 227 -27.87 -16.74 28.42
C VAL A 227 -26.39 -16.36 28.59
N ARG A 228 -25.69 -16.96 29.56
CA ARG A 228 -24.23 -16.78 29.73
C ARG A 228 -23.47 -17.20 28.47
N LEU A 229 -23.77 -18.37 27.92
CA LEU A 229 -23.08 -18.86 26.73
C LEU A 229 -23.30 -17.93 25.52
N SER A 230 -24.55 -17.54 25.27
CA SER A 230 -24.89 -16.66 24.14
C SER A 230 -24.27 -15.27 24.25
N ALA A 231 -24.11 -14.72 25.46
CA ALA A 231 -23.46 -13.44 25.67
C ALA A 231 -21.92 -13.53 25.60
N THR A 232 -21.32 -14.59 26.14
CA THR A 232 -19.86 -14.74 26.24
C THR A 232 -19.20 -15.13 24.93
N VAL A 233 -19.84 -15.97 24.11
CA VAL A 233 -19.23 -16.48 22.86
C VAL A 233 -18.86 -15.37 21.88
N PRO A 234 -19.75 -14.43 21.50
CA PRO A 234 -19.40 -13.36 20.56
C PRO A 234 -18.27 -12.46 21.08
N ILE A 235 -18.27 -12.18 22.38
CA ILE A 235 -17.24 -11.36 23.03
C ILE A 235 -15.90 -12.10 23.03
N ALA A 236 -15.89 -13.41 23.30
CA ALA A 236 -14.70 -14.24 23.26
C ALA A 236 -14.10 -14.34 21.85
N VAL A 237 -14.95 -14.50 20.83
CA VAL A 237 -14.53 -14.50 19.41
C VAL A 237 -13.89 -13.16 19.04
N LEU A 238 -14.53 -12.04 19.42
CA LEU A 238 -13.98 -10.71 19.17
C LEU A 238 -12.65 -10.48 19.90
N ALA A 239 -12.53 -10.89 21.16
CA ALA A 239 -11.29 -10.79 21.92
C ALA A 239 -10.17 -11.63 21.29
N GLY A 240 -10.48 -12.84 20.82
CA GLY A 240 -9.54 -13.70 20.11
C GLY A 240 -9.04 -13.07 18.81
N TYR A 241 -9.94 -12.47 18.03
CA TYR A 241 -9.58 -11.73 16.82
C TYR A 241 -8.62 -10.57 17.12
N LEU A 242 -8.95 -9.72 18.10
CA LEU A 242 -8.13 -8.57 18.47
C LEU A 242 -6.75 -9.00 19.00
N ALA A 243 -6.67 -10.11 19.73
CA ALA A 243 -5.40 -10.67 20.19
C ALA A 243 -4.52 -11.16 19.03
N ARG A 244 -5.10 -11.79 18.01
CA ARG A 244 -4.41 -12.21 16.79
C ARG A 244 -3.91 -11.00 15.99
N GLU A 245 -4.77 -10.00 15.80
CA GLU A 245 -4.39 -8.78 15.08
C GLU A 245 -3.27 -8.01 15.83
N SER A 246 -3.33 -7.97 17.16
CA SER A 246 -2.24 -7.46 17.99
C SER A 246 -0.93 -8.21 17.74
N ALA A 247 -0.96 -9.56 17.66
CA ALA A 247 0.24 -10.35 17.38
C ALA A 247 0.82 -10.06 15.98
N ARG A 248 -0.04 -9.83 14.99
CA ARG A 248 0.36 -9.43 13.63
C ARG A 248 1.08 -8.08 13.62
N HIS A 249 0.49 -7.06 14.23
CA HIS A 249 1.13 -5.74 14.37
C HIS A 249 2.49 -5.83 15.10
N ARG A 250 2.64 -6.73 16.08
CA ARG A 250 3.95 -6.97 16.73
C ARG A 250 4.97 -7.65 15.82
N ALA A 251 4.54 -8.53 14.93
CA ALA A 251 5.43 -9.14 13.94
C ALA A 251 5.88 -8.08 12.92
N SER A 252 4.94 -7.27 12.41
CA SER A 252 5.21 -6.13 11.53
C SER A 252 6.17 -5.12 12.19
N ALA A 253 5.92 -4.75 13.44
CA ALA A 253 6.78 -3.85 14.20
C ALA A 253 8.21 -4.38 14.35
N ARG A 254 8.37 -5.68 14.68
CA ARG A 254 9.69 -6.32 14.79
C ARG A 254 10.42 -6.32 13.46
N TRP A 255 9.74 -6.71 12.38
CA TRP A 255 10.32 -6.70 11.04
C TRP A 255 10.76 -5.29 10.62
N ALA A 256 9.91 -4.28 10.82
CA ALA A 256 10.24 -2.89 10.52
C ALA A 256 11.40 -2.38 11.39
N GLY A 257 11.47 -2.75 12.67
CA GLY A 257 12.57 -2.42 13.56
C GLY A 257 13.90 -3.05 13.15
N GLU A 258 13.90 -4.34 12.78
CA GLU A 258 15.07 -5.03 12.23
C GLU A 258 15.55 -4.36 10.95
N LEU A 259 14.63 -3.94 10.08
CA LEU A 259 14.93 -3.23 8.84
C LEU A 259 15.52 -1.85 9.09
N ALA A 260 14.97 -1.10 10.05
CA ALA A 260 15.48 0.21 10.44
C ALA A 260 16.91 0.11 10.95
N ILE A 261 17.20 -0.89 11.80
CA ILE A 261 18.55 -1.18 12.29
C ILE A 261 19.47 -1.53 11.13
N ALA A 262 19.09 -2.50 10.29
CA ALA A 262 19.88 -2.93 9.15
C ALA A 262 20.25 -1.75 8.23
N MET A 263 19.28 -0.90 7.91
CA MET A 263 19.48 0.31 7.10
C MET A 263 20.39 1.35 7.78
N SER A 264 20.25 1.56 9.09
CA SER A 264 21.11 2.47 9.84
C SER A 264 22.56 2.02 9.87
N THR A 265 22.80 0.70 9.96
CA THR A 265 24.14 0.11 10.05
C THR A 265 24.77 -0.17 8.69
N LEU A 266 23.98 -0.11 7.61
CA LEU A 266 24.43 -0.57 6.29
C LEU A 266 25.59 0.26 5.78
N ALA A 267 25.53 1.58 5.93
CA ALA A 267 26.57 2.49 5.46
C ALA A 267 27.91 2.17 6.14
N ASP A 268 27.94 2.18 7.47
CA ASP A 268 29.12 1.93 8.30
C ASP A 268 29.74 0.55 8.02
N TYR A 269 28.91 -0.47 7.74
CA TYR A 269 29.39 -1.82 7.45
C TYR A 269 29.99 -1.95 6.04
N THR A 270 29.44 -1.24 5.06
CA THR A 270 29.79 -1.43 3.64
C THR A 270 30.84 -0.44 3.13
N GLU A 271 30.97 0.72 3.77
CA GLU A 271 32.01 1.71 3.43
C GLU A 271 33.44 1.12 3.43
N PRO A 272 33.90 0.36 4.44
CA PRO A 272 35.25 -0.21 4.44
C PRO A 272 35.46 -1.32 3.39
N LEU A 273 34.39 -1.84 2.78
CA LEU A 273 34.45 -2.94 1.80
C LEU A 273 34.66 -2.47 0.35
N GLY A 274 34.61 -1.15 0.08
CA GLY A 274 34.76 -0.60 -1.26
C GLY A 274 33.73 -1.18 -2.26
N GLU A 275 34.20 -1.68 -3.40
CA GLU A 275 33.35 -2.28 -4.45
C GLU A 275 32.50 -3.46 -3.94
N GLN A 276 33.03 -4.29 -3.03
CA GLN A 276 32.25 -5.39 -2.45
C GLN A 276 31.09 -4.89 -1.59
N GLY A 277 31.26 -3.71 -0.97
CA GLY A 277 30.22 -3.05 -0.20
C GLY A 277 29.06 -2.58 -1.08
N ILE A 278 29.34 -2.11 -2.30
CA ILE A 278 28.32 -1.69 -3.27
C ILE A 278 27.45 -2.88 -3.69
N GLU A 279 28.07 -4.01 -4.02
CA GLU A 279 27.32 -5.22 -4.37
C GLU A 279 26.50 -5.74 -3.19
N LEU A 280 27.04 -5.68 -1.97
CA LEU A 280 26.28 -6.05 -0.78
C LEU A 280 25.08 -5.13 -0.56
N ARG A 281 25.23 -3.79 -0.71
CA ARG A 281 24.11 -2.84 -0.67
C ARG A 281 23.05 -3.19 -1.71
N ARG A 282 23.46 -3.57 -2.92
CA ARG A 282 22.55 -3.97 -4.00
C ARG A 282 21.78 -5.23 -3.65
N VAL A 283 22.46 -6.30 -3.22
CA VAL A 283 21.82 -7.57 -2.84
C VAL A 283 20.86 -7.35 -1.66
N LEU A 284 21.28 -6.56 -0.68
CA LEU A 284 20.46 -6.25 0.49
C LEU A 284 19.24 -5.41 0.10
N GLY A 285 19.42 -4.40 -0.75
CA GLY A 285 18.33 -3.61 -1.32
C GLY A 285 17.35 -4.48 -2.10
N MET A 286 17.82 -5.34 -3.00
CA MET A 286 16.96 -6.27 -3.73
C MET A 286 16.21 -7.22 -2.79
N ARG A 287 16.85 -7.73 -1.73
CA ARG A 287 16.18 -8.57 -0.75
C ARG A 287 15.10 -7.79 0.03
N MET A 288 15.39 -6.57 0.45
CA MET A 288 14.46 -5.77 1.25
C MET A 288 13.30 -5.20 0.45
N PHE A 289 13.53 -4.80 -0.80
CA PHE A 289 12.47 -4.26 -1.66
C PHE A 289 11.75 -5.34 -2.47
N GLY A 290 12.41 -6.48 -2.74
CA GLY A 290 11.85 -7.60 -3.47
C GLY A 290 11.09 -8.61 -2.60
N GLN A 291 11.40 -8.69 -1.29
CA GLN A 291 10.53 -9.40 -0.36
C GLN A 291 9.31 -8.51 -0.07
N THR A 292 8.25 -8.70 -0.86
CA THR A 292 6.90 -8.34 -0.44
C THR A 292 6.69 -8.89 0.97
N GLU A 293 6.12 -8.07 1.87
CA GLU A 293 5.68 -8.41 3.23
C GLU A 293 5.52 -9.94 3.38
N PRO A 294 6.24 -10.61 4.32
CA PRO A 294 6.32 -12.07 4.39
C PRO A 294 4.96 -12.64 4.11
N GLU A 295 4.85 -13.34 2.96
CA GLU A 295 3.58 -13.68 2.29
C GLU A 295 2.48 -13.77 3.33
N ARG A 296 1.57 -12.79 3.32
CA ARG A 296 0.35 -12.84 4.12
C ARG A 296 -0.24 -14.20 3.81
N ARG A 297 -0.02 -15.20 4.67
CA ARG A 297 -0.75 -16.45 4.59
C ARG A 297 -2.19 -16.00 4.55
N PRO A 298 -2.94 -16.23 3.46
CA PRO A 298 -4.31 -15.78 3.35
C PRO A 298 -4.98 -16.21 4.64
N ASP A 299 -5.36 -15.21 5.42
CA ASP A 299 -5.69 -15.39 6.82
C ASP A 299 -6.91 -16.30 6.84
N GLY A 300 -6.69 -17.59 7.09
CA GLY A 300 -7.73 -18.58 7.33
C GLY A 300 -8.51 -18.29 8.60
N LEU A 301 -8.56 -17.04 9.07
CA LEU A 301 -9.41 -16.60 10.16
C LEU A 301 -10.87 -16.73 9.78
N TYR A 302 -11.25 -16.42 8.53
CA TYR A 302 -12.61 -16.70 8.09
C TYR A 302 -12.88 -18.21 8.18
N ASP A 303 -11.91 -19.04 7.78
CA ASP A 303 -12.00 -20.50 7.87
C ASP A 303 -11.95 -21.00 9.32
N ASP A 304 -11.18 -20.35 10.20
CA ASP A 304 -11.01 -20.69 11.62
C ASP A 304 -12.26 -20.29 12.40
N VAL A 305 -12.83 -19.11 12.11
CA VAL A 305 -14.07 -18.60 12.72
C VAL A 305 -15.26 -19.40 12.22
N THR A 306 -15.35 -19.68 10.91
CA THR A 306 -16.40 -20.56 10.39
C THR A 306 -16.26 -21.97 10.96
N ALA A 307 -15.07 -22.55 11.02
CA ALA A 307 -14.85 -23.85 11.67
C ALA A 307 -15.18 -23.84 13.17
N LEU A 308 -14.92 -22.73 13.88
CA LEU A 308 -15.24 -22.60 15.29
C LEU A 308 -16.75 -22.40 15.51
N VAL A 309 -17.42 -21.64 14.65
CA VAL A 309 -18.88 -21.50 14.63
C VAL A 309 -19.53 -22.83 14.30
N ASP A 310 -19.01 -23.59 13.33
CA ASP A 310 -19.51 -24.91 12.96
C ASP A 310 -19.38 -25.89 14.13
N ARG A 311 -18.22 -25.91 14.81
CA ARG A 311 -18.01 -26.73 16.01
C ARG A 311 -18.94 -26.33 17.16
N LEU A 312 -19.20 -25.05 17.35
CA LEU A 312 -20.13 -24.56 18.36
C LEU A 312 -21.57 -24.98 18.04
N ASN A 313 -21.97 -24.87 16.77
CA ASN A 313 -23.30 -25.25 16.30
C ASN A 313 -23.52 -26.76 16.44
N GLU A 314 -22.49 -27.57 16.15
CA GLU A 314 -22.52 -29.01 16.36
C GLU A 314 -22.62 -29.38 17.86
N ALA A 315 -21.89 -28.68 18.73
CA ALA A 315 -21.99 -28.87 20.17
C ALA A 315 -23.38 -28.50 20.72
N LEU A 316 -23.98 -27.40 20.21
CA LEU A 316 -25.34 -26.99 20.57
C LEU A 316 -26.38 -28.01 20.12
N ARG A 317 -26.26 -28.56 18.90
CA ARG A 317 -27.13 -29.64 18.41
C ARG A 317 -27.03 -30.88 19.28
N THR A 318 -25.81 -31.29 19.61
CA THR A 318 -25.58 -32.46 20.48
C THR A 318 -26.20 -32.28 21.87
N LEU A 319 -26.10 -31.07 22.44
CA LEU A 319 -26.74 -30.73 23.71
C LEU A 319 -28.27 -30.75 23.60
N LEU A 320 -28.84 -30.15 22.56
CA LEU A 320 -30.30 -30.15 22.34
C LEU A 320 -30.83 -31.59 22.18
N ASP A 321 -30.15 -32.43 21.42
CA ASP A 321 -30.52 -33.85 21.25
C ASP A 321 -30.44 -34.62 22.58
N SER A 322 -29.44 -34.33 23.42
CA SER A 322 -29.30 -34.96 24.73
C SER A 322 -30.44 -34.57 25.69
N LEU A 323 -30.89 -33.31 25.64
CA LEU A 323 -32.02 -32.82 26.43
C LEU A 323 -33.34 -33.45 25.97
N ASP A 324 -33.55 -33.60 24.66
CA ASP A 324 -34.77 -34.23 24.13
C ASP A 324 -34.86 -35.72 24.48
N ARG A 325 -33.71 -36.41 24.63
CA ARG A 325 -33.65 -37.78 25.15
C ARG A 325 -33.99 -37.88 26.63
N LEU A 326 -33.55 -36.93 27.46
CA LEU A 326 -33.84 -36.91 28.90
C LEU A 326 -35.32 -36.59 29.21
N ARG A 327 -36.04 -35.99 28.25
CA ARG A 327 -37.45 -35.66 28.37
C ARG A 327 -38.40 -36.85 28.10
N LYS A 328 -37.92 -37.90 27.43
CA LYS A 328 -38.69 -39.10 27.10
C LYS A 328 -38.50 -40.18 28.15
#